data_AF-A0A2G9TN62-F1
#
_entry.id   AF-A0A2G9TN62-F1
#
_cell.length_a   1.000
_cell.length_b   1.000
_cell.length_c   1.000
_cell.angle_alpha   90.00
_cell.angle_beta   90.00
_cell.angle_gamma   90.00
#
_symmetry.space_group_name_H-M   'P 1'
#
loop_
_entity.id
_entity.type
_entity.pdbx_description
1 polymer ?
#
loop_
_entity_poly.entity_id
_entity_poly.type
_entity_poly.pdbx_seq_one_letter_code
_entity_poly.pdbx_strand_id
1 'polypeptide(L)'
;MCEGCFGERLEALNIQRYVYDDAFIYVALSEDGALSAPLSKTTRRTQKNKCFKVKMSSTDTINDLKIQLYKQTGQTPNDQLLYRELGGSLLDGDSTLFEARIEKNNADQPLILIAQSMSAVSAKYDEQQPRAPERGFIDTALAH
;
A
#
# COMPACT_ATOMS: atom_id res chain seq x y z
N MET A 1 1.25 -41.58 24.44
CA MET A 1 1.42 -40.47 23.47
C MET A 1 1.17 -39.18 24.24
N CYS A 2 2.19 -38.35 24.44
CA CYS A 2 2.05 -37.11 25.22
C CYS A 2 1.31 -36.04 24.39
N GLU A 3 0.18 -35.55 24.90
CA GLU A 3 -0.59 -34.48 24.25
C GLU A 3 0.19 -33.16 24.14
N GLY A 4 1.13 -32.90 25.06
CA GLY A 4 2.01 -31.72 25.02
C GLY A 4 2.96 -31.68 23.80
N CYS A 5 3.40 -32.83 23.30
CA CYS A 5 4.30 -32.87 22.14
C CYS A 5 3.61 -32.47 20.82
N PHE A 6 2.28 -32.57 20.75
CA PHE A 6 1.52 -32.22 19.55
C PHE A 6 1.34 -30.69 19.43
N GLY A 7 1.11 -30.02 20.56
CA GLY A 7 1.01 -28.56 20.63
C GLY A 7 2.33 -27.87 20.24
N GLU A 8 3.43 -28.29 20.84
CA GLU A 8 4.76 -27.70 20.59
C GLU A 8 5.19 -27.85 19.12
N ARG A 9 4.90 -29.00 18.51
CA ARG A 9 5.16 -29.25 17.09
C ARG A 9 4.32 -28.35 16.18
N LEU A 10 3.05 -28.09 16.54
CA LEU A 10 2.16 -27.24 15.76
C LEU A 10 2.60 -25.77 15.84
N GLU A 11 3.01 -25.30 17.01
CA GLU A 11 3.57 -23.96 17.19
C GLU A 11 4.88 -23.77 16.43
N ALA A 12 5.78 -24.76 16.46
CA ALA A 12 7.03 -24.72 15.70
C ALA A 12 6.77 -24.60 14.18
N LEU A 13 5.80 -25.35 13.65
CA LEU A 13 5.41 -25.27 12.25
C LEU A 13 4.78 -23.91 11.90
N ASN A 14 4.01 -23.34 12.83
CA ASN A 14 3.41 -22.02 12.67
C ASN A 14 4.48 -20.91 12.64
N ILE A 15 5.46 -20.95 13.54
CA ILE A 15 6.60 -20.05 13.57
C ILE A 15 7.40 -20.13 12.27
N GLN A 16 7.67 -21.35 11.79
CA GLN A 16 8.46 -21.57 10.57
C GLN A 16 7.84 -20.94 9.31
N ARG A 17 6.52 -20.69 9.30
CA ARG A 17 5.85 -20.00 8.19
C ARG A 17 6.26 -18.53 8.05
N TYR A 18 6.64 -17.91 9.16
CA TYR A 18 6.99 -16.48 9.25
C TYR A 18 8.50 -16.23 9.32
N VAL A 19 9.32 -17.28 9.37
CA VAL A 19 10.78 -17.17 9.37
C VAL A 19 11.31 -17.36 7.96
N TYR A 20 12.02 -16.35 7.44
CA TYR A 20 12.65 -16.36 6.12
C TYR A 20 13.78 -15.34 6.05
N ASP A 21 14.92 -15.70 5.46
CA ASP A 21 16.03 -14.76 5.26
C ASP A 21 15.85 -13.89 4.02
N ASP A 22 15.22 -14.45 2.98
CA ASP A 22 15.17 -13.81 1.68
C ASP A 22 13.91 -14.24 0.91
N ALA A 23 12.85 -13.47 1.10
CA ALA A 23 11.55 -13.73 0.48
C ALA A 23 10.99 -12.48 -0.19
N PHE A 24 10.08 -12.72 -1.14
CA PHE A 24 9.34 -11.63 -1.75
C PHE A 24 8.08 -11.34 -0.95
N ILE A 25 7.92 -10.07 -0.59
CA ILE A 25 6.70 -9.50 -0.03
C ILE A 25 6.00 -8.72 -1.14
N TYR A 26 4.71 -8.99 -1.30
CA TYR A 26 3.84 -8.37 -2.28
C TYR A 26 2.95 -7.35 -1.59
N VAL A 27 2.89 -6.15 -2.17
CA VAL A 27 2.16 -5.01 -1.63
C VAL A 27 1.32 -4.39 -2.74
N ALA A 28 0.00 -4.41 -2.60
CA ALA A 28 -0.97 -3.84 -3.53
C ALA A 28 -1.34 -2.41 -3.12
N LEU A 29 -1.19 -1.46 -4.04
CA LEU A 29 -1.64 -0.08 -3.89
C LEU A 29 -3.16 0.02 -4.01
N SER A 30 -3.79 0.66 -3.03
CA SER A 30 -5.19 1.06 -3.03
C SER A 30 -5.29 2.58 -3.13
N GLU A 31 -5.92 3.08 -4.19
CA GLU A 31 -5.91 4.51 -4.54
C GLU A 31 -7.00 5.35 -3.88
N ASP A 32 -8.08 4.76 -3.40
CA ASP A 32 -9.29 5.56 -3.10
C ASP A 32 -9.64 5.66 -1.61
N GLY A 33 -8.90 5.03 -0.70
CA GLY A 33 -9.32 4.92 0.72
C GLY A 33 -10.69 4.23 0.91
N ALA A 34 -11.40 3.93 -0.17
CA ALA A 34 -12.58 3.11 -0.23
C ALA A 34 -12.14 1.66 0.04
N LEU A 35 -12.23 1.28 1.31
CA LEU A 35 -12.24 -0.11 1.76
C LEU A 35 -13.52 -0.84 1.27
N SER A 36 -14.05 -0.47 0.10
CA SER A 36 -15.34 -0.96 -0.37
C SER A 36 -15.17 -2.23 -1.18
N ALA A 37 -15.73 -3.28 -0.58
CA ALA A 37 -16.02 -4.60 -1.10
C ALA A 37 -14.87 -5.63 -1.08
N PRO A 38 -15.20 -6.89 -0.71
CA PRO A 38 -14.26 -7.99 -0.74
C PRO A 38 -13.71 -8.11 -2.16
N LEU A 39 -12.39 -8.21 -2.26
CA LEU A 39 -11.66 -8.61 -3.47
C LEU A 39 -12.26 -9.91 -3.99
N SER A 40 -13.31 -9.77 -4.79
CA SER A 40 -14.11 -10.86 -5.30
C SER A 40 -13.29 -11.53 -6.36
N LYS A 41 -12.54 -12.59 -5.98
CA LYS A 41 -11.82 -13.56 -6.83
C LYS A 41 -11.61 -13.03 -8.25
N THR A 42 -10.95 -11.87 -8.37
CA THR A 42 -10.96 -11.13 -9.62
C THR A 42 -9.78 -11.63 -10.40
N THR A 43 -10.09 -12.07 -11.62
CA THR A 43 -9.15 -12.72 -12.52
C THR A 43 -7.83 -11.96 -12.56
N ARG A 44 -6.74 -12.74 -12.49
CA ARG A 44 -5.31 -12.40 -12.37
C ARG A 44 -4.77 -11.33 -13.34
N ARG A 45 -5.61 -10.78 -14.22
CA ARG A 45 -5.26 -9.92 -15.36
C ARG A 45 -5.40 -8.42 -15.07
N THR A 46 -6.16 -7.99 -14.06
CA THR A 46 -6.46 -6.55 -13.83
C THR A 46 -5.62 -5.88 -12.73
N GLN A 47 -4.84 -6.63 -11.92
CA GLN A 47 -3.99 -6.07 -10.84
C GLN A 47 -2.54 -5.78 -11.25
N LYS A 48 -2.17 -5.93 -12.53
CA LYS A 48 -0.76 -5.95 -12.96
C LYS A 48 0.00 -4.62 -12.77
N ASN A 49 -0.70 -3.49 -12.59
CA ASN A 49 -0.05 -2.17 -12.58
C ASN A 49 0.12 -1.54 -11.19
N LYS A 50 -0.31 -2.21 -10.11
CA LYS A 50 -0.36 -1.61 -8.76
C LYS A 50 0.14 -2.53 -7.65
N CYS A 51 0.80 -3.63 -7.99
CA CYS A 51 1.38 -4.56 -7.00
C CYS A 51 2.90 -4.46 -7.03
N PHE A 52 3.47 -3.97 -5.93
CA PHE A 52 4.90 -3.87 -5.70
C PHE A 52 5.44 -5.19 -5.14
N LYS A 53 6.65 -5.53 -5.58
CA LYS A 53 7.37 -6.72 -5.13
C LYS A 53 8.66 -6.27 -4.47
N VAL A 54 8.84 -6.64 -3.21
CA VAL A 54 9.93 -6.18 -2.36
C VAL A 54 10.63 -7.39 -1.77
N LYS A 55 11.96 -7.39 -1.72
CA LYS A 55 12.75 -8.53 -1.21
C LYS A 55 13.17 -8.23 0.22
N MET A 56 12.80 -9.09 1.16
CA MET A 56 12.95 -8.87 2.61
C MET A 56 13.24 -10.15 3.38
N SER A 57 13.80 -9.98 4.57
CA SER A 57 13.95 -10.97 5.61
C SER A 57 12.88 -10.80 6.70
N SER A 58 12.57 -11.86 7.44
CA SER A 58 11.58 -11.82 8.53
C SER A 58 12.01 -10.93 9.70
N THR A 59 13.31 -10.63 9.80
CA THR A 59 13.91 -9.73 10.80
C THR A 59 13.85 -8.26 10.40
N ASP A 60 13.58 -7.95 9.13
CA ASP A 60 13.43 -6.57 8.68
C ASP A 60 12.18 -5.94 9.28
N THR A 61 12.21 -4.63 9.48
CA THR A 61 11.09 -3.89 10.04
C THR A 61 10.08 -3.48 8.98
N ILE A 62 8.85 -3.19 9.40
CA ILE A 62 7.85 -2.58 8.53
C ILE A 62 8.33 -1.22 8.02
N ASN A 63 9.11 -0.48 8.82
CA ASN A 63 9.72 0.77 8.37
C ASN A 63 10.69 0.54 7.20
N ASP A 64 11.51 -0.51 7.23
CA ASP A 64 12.36 -0.88 6.09
C ASP A 64 11.53 -1.16 4.84
N LEU A 65 10.36 -1.81 4.98
CA LEU A 65 9.42 -2.05 3.88
C LEU A 65 8.92 -0.74 3.30
N LYS A 66 8.53 0.20 4.14
CA LYS A 66 8.09 1.53 3.70
C LYS A 66 9.19 2.30 2.97
N ILE A 67 10.45 2.19 3.43
CA ILE A 67 11.60 2.79 2.75
C ILE A 67 11.83 2.15 1.37
N GLN A 68 11.68 0.83 1.24
CA GLN A 68 11.78 0.17 -0.07
C GLN A 68 10.62 0.56 -1.00
N LEU A 69 9.42 0.74 -0.46
CA LEU A 69 8.26 1.21 -1.21
C LEU A 69 8.43 2.67 -1.64
N TYR A 70 9.04 3.53 -0.83
CA TYR A 70 9.32 4.93 -1.19
C TYR A 70 10.11 5.03 -2.51
N LYS A 71 11.07 4.13 -2.75
CA LYS A 71 11.83 4.09 -4.00
C LYS A 71 10.96 3.77 -5.22
N GLN A 72 9.83 3.09 -5.02
CA GLN A 72 8.91 2.67 -6.10
C GLN A 72 7.71 3.62 -6.23
N THR A 73 7.20 4.16 -5.14
CA THR A 73 5.99 5.00 -5.09
C THR A 73 6.30 6.50 -5.06
N GLY A 74 7.50 6.89 -4.63
CA GLY A 74 7.87 8.28 -4.36
C GLY A 74 7.22 8.86 -3.10
N GLN A 75 6.46 8.07 -2.35
CA GLN A 75 5.71 8.54 -1.18
C GLN A 75 6.50 8.35 0.12
N THR A 76 6.59 9.37 0.97
CA THR A 76 7.38 9.28 2.21
C THR A 76 6.84 8.16 3.11
N PRO A 77 7.70 7.44 3.88
CA PRO A 77 7.26 6.38 4.78
C PRO A 77 6.15 6.79 5.76
N ASN A 78 6.12 8.05 6.18
CA ASN A 78 5.10 8.57 7.09
C ASN A 78 3.71 8.67 6.44
N ASP A 79 3.65 8.93 5.14
CA ASP A 79 2.40 9.03 4.39
C ASP A 79 1.89 7.66 3.90
N GLN A 80 2.70 6.60 4.08
CA GLN A 80 2.36 5.24 3.70
C GLN A 80 1.60 4.53 4.83
N LEU A 81 0.37 4.11 4.54
CA LEU A 81 -0.44 3.30 5.45
C LEU A 81 -0.48 1.85 4.95
N LEU A 82 0.09 0.93 5.73
CA LEU A 82 0.15 -0.49 5.39
C LEU A 82 -0.81 -1.30 6.25
N TYR A 83 -1.60 -2.16 5.60
CA TYR A 83 -2.53 -3.06 6.24
C TYR A 83 -2.29 -4.49 5.77
N ARG A 84 -2.48 -5.48 6.64
CA ARG A 84 -2.42 -6.89 6.23
C ARG A 84 -3.64 -7.29 5.39
N GLU A 85 -4.81 -6.81 5.79
CA GLU A 85 -6.10 -7.13 5.19
C GLU A 85 -7.02 -5.91 5.19
N LEU A 86 -8.06 -5.93 4.35
CA LEU A 86 -9.01 -4.82 4.24
C LEU A 86 -9.79 -4.66 5.57
N GLY A 87 -9.70 -3.47 6.17
CA GLY A 87 -10.31 -3.21 7.49
C GLY A 87 -9.55 -3.82 8.67
N GLY A 88 -8.36 -4.37 8.44
CA GLY A 88 -7.46 -4.83 9.49
C GLY A 88 -6.75 -3.68 10.21
N SER A 89 -5.88 -4.04 11.14
CA SER A 89 -5.05 -3.07 11.85
C SER A 89 -3.92 -2.52 10.97
N LEU A 90 -3.56 -1.26 11.21
CA LEU A 90 -2.37 -0.65 10.64
C LEU A 90 -1.12 -1.39 11.15
N LEU A 91 -0.19 -1.67 10.25
CA LEU A 91 1.09 -2.26 10.60
C LEU A 91 2.01 -1.21 11.22
N ASP A 92 2.50 -1.50 12.42
CA ASP A 92 3.44 -0.67 13.15
C ASP A 92 4.81 -0.67 12.46
N GLY A 93 5.44 0.50 12.33
CA GLY A 93 6.74 0.67 11.70
C GLY A 93 7.88 0.00 12.46
N ASP A 94 7.79 -0.08 13.79
CA ASP A 94 8.84 -0.62 14.65
C ASP A 94 8.78 -2.16 14.75
N SER A 95 7.67 -2.77 14.36
CA SER A 95 7.52 -4.22 14.33
C SER A 95 8.30 -4.85 13.17
N THR A 96 8.86 -6.04 13.42
CA THR A 96 9.45 -6.87 12.36
C THR A 96 8.38 -7.54 11.50
N LEU A 97 8.74 -7.99 10.29
CA LEU A 97 7.83 -8.78 9.46
C LEU A 97 7.36 -10.07 10.16
N PHE A 98 8.23 -10.67 10.99
CA PHE A 98 7.91 -11.82 11.82
C PHE A 98 6.83 -11.50 12.88
N GLU A 99 7.03 -10.45 13.67
CA GLU A 99 6.08 -10.00 14.70
C GLU A 99 4.75 -9.58 14.08
N ALA A 100 4.82 -8.89 12.94
CA ALA A 100 3.69 -8.55 12.11
C ALA A 100 3.07 -9.75 11.38
N ARG A 101 3.50 -11.00 11.67
CA ARG A 101 3.01 -12.26 11.09
C ARG A 101 2.78 -12.18 9.58
N ILE A 102 3.76 -11.63 8.87
CA ILE A 102 3.74 -11.52 7.41
C ILE A 102 4.38 -12.76 6.82
N GLU A 103 3.61 -13.47 6.01
CA GLU A 103 4.07 -14.68 5.36
C GLU A 103 4.99 -14.37 4.18
N LYS A 104 5.98 -15.25 3.96
CA LYS A 104 6.78 -15.21 2.73
C LYS A 104 5.88 -15.42 1.50
N ASN A 105 6.19 -14.71 0.41
CA ASN A 105 5.51 -14.86 -0.87
C ASN A 105 3.98 -14.75 -0.75
N ASN A 106 3.50 -13.73 -0.04
CA ASN A 106 2.08 -13.42 0.15
C ASN A 106 1.39 -12.92 -1.14
N ALA A 107 1.69 -13.50 -2.30
CA ALA A 107 1.11 -13.10 -3.59
C ALA A 107 -0.40 -13.36 -3.66
N ASP A 108 -0.91 -14.38 -2.95
CA ASP A 108 -2.34 -14.68 -2.85
C ASP A 108 -3.10 -13.65 -1.98
N GLN A 109 -2.41 -13.06 -1.00
CA GLN A 109 -2.93 -12.04 -0.08
C GLN A 109 -1.88 -10.93 0.13
N PRO A 110 -1.69 -10.05 -0.86
CA PRO A 110 -0.72 -8.97 -0.77
C PRO A 110 -1.11 -7.99 0.33
N LEU A 111 -0.11 -7.34 0.95
CA LEU A 111 -0.36 -6.24 1.89
C LEU A 111 -1.03 -5.09 1.14
N ILE A 112 -1.84 -4.31 1.83
CA ILE A 112 -2.53 -3.17 1.23
C ILE A 112 -1.77 -1.91 1.62
N LEU A 113 -1.28 -1.19 0.61
CA LEU A 113 -0.72 0.14 0.75
C LEU A 113 -1.79 1.16 0.38
N ILE A 114 -2.20 2.01 1.32
CA ILE A 114 -2.95 3.22 1.03
C ILE A 114 -1.94 4.36 0.99
N ALA A 115 -1.83 4.96 -0.19
CA ALA A 115 -0.92 6.06 -0.46
C ALA A 115 -1.66 7.08 -1.30
N GLN A 116 -1.47 8.36 -0.99
CA GLN A 116 -1.87 9.41 -1.92
C GLN A 116 -0.94 9.29 -3.12
N SER A 117 -1.45 8.75 -4.22
CA SER A 117 -0.74 8.91 -5.48
C SER A 117 -0.63 10.40 -5.72
N MET A 118 0.60 10.93 -5.75
CA MET A 118 0.80 12.15 -6.50
C MET A 118 0.45 11.74 -7.92
N SER A 119 -0.79 12.00 -8.31
CA SER A 119 -1.10 12.23 -9.70
C SER A 119 0.08 13.01 -10.20
N ALA A 120 0.83 12.47 -11.16
CA ALA A 120 1.71 13.30 -11.93
C ALA A 120 0.76 14.31 -12.59
N VAL A 121 0.48 15.40 -11.87
CA VAL A 121 0.11 16.66 -12.47
C VAL A 121 1.30 16.83 -13.38
N SER A 122 1.09 16.47 -14.63
CA SER A 122 2.00 16.83 -15.67
C SER A 122 2.04 18.33 -15.50
N ALA A 123 3.11 18.82 -14.86
CA ALA A 123 3.48 20.21 -14.86
C ALA A 123 3.89 20.50 -16.30
N LYS A 124 2.91 20.40 -17.21
CA LYS A 124 2.89 21.20 -18.40
C LYS A 124 2.74 22.60 -17.84
N TYR A 125 3.87 23.24 -17.69
CA TYR A 125 4.00 24.67 -17.84
C TYR A 125 3.01 25.12 -18.92
N ASP A 126 1.86 25.64 -18.49
CA ASP A 126 1.10 26.58 -19.29
C ASP A 126 1.44 27.96 -18.74
N GLU A 127 2.72 28.32 -18.88
CA GLU A 127 3.24 29.65 -18.60
C GLU A 127 2.99 30.59 -19.79
N GLN A 128 1.84 30.48 -20.48
CA GLN A 128 1.55 31.36 -21.61
C GLN A 128 0.08 31.39 -22.09
N GLN A 129 -0.91 31.41 -21.19
CA GLN A 129 -2.17 32.07 -21.52
C GLN A 129 -2.61 33.02 -20.40
N PRO A 130 -2.61 34.35 -20.62
CA PRO A 130 -3.30 35.25 -19.70
C PRO A 130 -4.77 34.81 -19.69
N ARG A 131 -5.27 34.44 -18.50
CA ARG A 131 -6.69 34.12 -18.30
C ARG A 131 -7.50 35.23 -18.94
N ALA A 132 -8.30 34.88 -19.95
CA ALA A 132 -9.20 35.83 -20.57
C ALA A 132 -10.11 36.37 -19.46
N PRO A 133 -10.25 37.69 -19.30
CA PRO A 133 -11.20 38.24 -18.36
C PRO A 133 -12.60 37.76 -18.75
N GLU A 134 -13.34 37.21 -17.79
CA GLU A 134 -14.70 36.73 -17.99
C GLU A 134 -15.56 37.87 -18.55
N ARG A 135 -16.12 37.65 -19.74
CA ARG A 135 -17.12 38.53 -20.37
C ARG A 135 -18.44 38.39 -19.60
N GLY A 136 -18.53 39.03 -18.43
CA GLY A 136 -19.67 38.87 -17.51
C GLY A 136 -20.26 40.16 -16.93
N PHE A 137 -19.69 41.34 -17.20
CA PHE A 137 -20.20 42.60 -16.64
C PHE A 137 -20.06 43.74 -17.64
N ILE A 138 -20.84 43.72 -18.72
CA ILE A 138 -20.84 44.83 -19.70
C ILE A 138 -22.13 45.66 -19.65
N ASP A 139 -23.25 45.16 -19.11
CA ASP A 139 -24.52 45.90 -19.23
C ASP A 139 -25.35 45.96 -17.94
N THR A 140 -24.80 46.60 -16.91
CA THR A 140 -25.64 47.23 -15.88
C THR A 140 -25.37 48.73 -15.82
N ALA A 141 -25.45 49.39 -16.97
CA ALA A 141 -25.71 50.82 -17.01
C ALA A 141 -27.19 51.04 -16.67
N LEU A 142 -27.48 51.31 -15.39
CA LEU A 142 -28.77 51.91 -15.05
C LEU A 142 -28.74 53.35 -15.56
N ALA A 143 -29.59 53.62 -16.54
CA ALA A 143 -29.81 54.92 -17.13
C ALA A 143 -30.46 55.91 -16.15
N HIS A 144 -30.04 57.18 -16.27
CA HIS A 144 -30.67 58.44 -15.87
C HIS A 144 -31.27 58.60 -14.46
#